data_AF-A0A933SMT1-F1
#
_entry.id   AF-A0A933SMT1-F1
#
_cell.length_a   1.000
_cell.length_b   1.000
_cell.length_c   1.000
_cell.angle_alpha   90.00
_cell.angle_beta   90.00
_cell.angle_gamma   90.00
#
_symmetry.space_group_name_H-M   'P 1'
#
loop_
_entity.id
_entity.type
_entity.pdbx_description
1 polymer ?
#
loop_
_entity_poly.entity_id
_entity_poly.type
_entity_poly.pdbx_seq_one_letter_code
_entity_poly.pdbx_strand_id
1 'polypeptide(L)'
;MMPTKLTFGGFFKQKRIGLKKTLRQFCAANKLDPGNISKLERGLMPPPQGSDKLEEYAGCLHIKKGTDDWYKFFDMAHIESGRIPEELLQDEAVAAKLPILFR
;
A
#
# COMPACT_ATOMS: atom_id res chain seq x y z
N MET A 1 -17.00 4.38 -18.72
CA MET A 1 -16.41 3.46 -17.72
C MET A 1 -15.56 4.32 -16.81
N MET A 2 -16.01 4.61 -15.58
CA MET A 2 -15.22 5.42 -14.64
C MET A 2 -13.94 4.66 -14.31
N PRO A 3 -12.74 5.28 -14.32
CA PRO A 3 -11.56 4.62 -13.82
C PRO A 3 -11.80 4.29 -12.35
N THR A 4 -11.96 3.00 -12.03
CA THR A 4 -12.08 2.53 -10.66
C THR A 4 -10.86 3.05 -9.92
N LYS A 5 -11.08 3.90 -8.90
CA LYS A 5 -10.02 4.45 -8.05
C LYS A 5 -9.07 3.32 -7.67
N LEU A 6 -7.79 3.43 -8.04
CA LEU A 6 -6.82 2.38 -7.79
C LEU A 6 -6.65 2.24 -6.27
N THR A 7 -6.95 1.05 -5.74
CA THR A 7 -6.76 0.77 -4.31
C THR A 7 -5.35 0.27 -4.03
N PHE A 8 -4.89 0.31 -2.78
CA PHE A 8 -3.59 -0.24 -2.38
C PHE A 8 -3.49 -1.71 -2.79
N GLY A 9 -4.53 -2.50 -2.50
CA GLY A 9 -4.63 -3.89 -2.94
C GLY A 9 -4.56 -4.05 -4.45
N GLY A 10 -5.21 -3.16 -5.20
CA GLY A 10 -5.16 -3.13 -6.66
C GLY A 10 -3.75 -2.82 -7.19
N PHE A 11 -3.06 -1.84 -6.61
CA PHE A 11 -1.69 -1.48 -6.96
C PHE A 11 -0.71 -2.60 -6.62
N PHE A 12 -0.83 -3.21 -5.43
CA PHE A 12 -0.06 -4.39 -5.02
C PHE A 12 -0.19 -5.51 -6.05
N LYS A 13 -1.43 -5.83 -6.45
CA LYS A 13 -1.71 -6.85 -7.45
C LYS A 13 -1.07 -6.53 -8.80
N GLN A 14 -1.13 -5.28 -9.25
CA GLN A 14 -0.50 -4.85 -10.50
C GLN A 14 1.02 -5.06 -10.45
N LYS A 15 1.69 -4.66 -9.36
CA LYS A 15 3.13 -4.87 -9.18
C LYS A 15 3.49 -6.35 -9.18
N ARG A 16 2.74 -7.20 -8.46
CA ARG A 16 2.96 -8.66 -8.48
C ARG A 16 2.81 -9.24 -9.89
N ILE A 17 1.77 -8.86 -10.63
CA ILE A 17 1.55 -9.33 -12.01
C ILE A 17 2.68 -8.85 -12.93
N GLY A 18 3.20 -7.64 -12.71
CA GLY A 18 4.37 -7.10 -13.41
C GLY A 18 5.62 -7.96 -13.24
N LEU A 19 5.77 -8.66 -12.11
CA LEU A 19 6.83 -9.64 -11.88
C LEU A 19 6.61 -10.97 -12.62
N LYS A 20 5.52 -11.10 -13.38
CA LYS A 20 5.09 -12.34 -14.08
C LYS A 20 4.93 -13.55 -13.14
N LYS A 21 4.54 -13.30 -11.89
CA LYS A 21 4.29 -14.34 -10.88
C LYS A 21 2.79 -14.48 -10.58
N THR A 22 2.30 -15.72 -10.51
CA THR A 22 1.00 -16.01 -9.91
C THR A 22 1.01 -15.66 -8.42
N LEU A 23 -0.17 -15.50 -7.80
CA LEU A 23 -0.27 -15.22 -6.36
C LEU A 23 0.44 -16.29 -5.53
N ARG A 24 0.25 -17.58 -5.85
CA ARG A 24 0.89 -18.70 -5.13
C ARG A 24 2.41 -18.69 -5.29
N GLN A 25 2.93 -18.48 -6.49
CA GLN A 25 4.38 -18.39 -6.73
C GLN A 25 5.01 -17.21 -6.00
N PHE A 26 4.35 -16.05 -6.01
CA PHE A 26 4.79 -14.86 -5.29
C PHE A 26 4.83 -15.12 -3.77
N CYS A 27 3.78 -15.73 -3.23
CA CYS A 27 3.72 -16.04 -1.81
C CYS A 27 4.78 -17.06 -1.39
N ALA A 28 4.97 -18.12 -2.17
CA ALA A 28 5.99 -19.14 -1.91
C ALA A 28 7.42 -18.56 -1.94
N ALA A 29 7.72 -17.70 -2.91
CA ALA A 29 9.04 -17.07 -3.03
C ALA A 29 9.36 -16.11 -1.88
N ASN A 30 8.35 -15.48 -1.29
CA ASN A 30 8.50 -14.46 -0.26
C ASN A 30 8.06 -14.92 1.14
N LYS A 31 7.74 -16.22 1.32
CA LYS A 31 7.24 -16.78 2.59
C LYS A 31 5.99 -16.05 3.14
N LEU A 32 5.09 -15.65 2.25
CA LEU A 32 3.83 -14.96 2.59
C LEU A 32 2.65 -15.94 2.60
N ASP A 33 1.61 -15.62 3.36
CA ASP A 33 0.37 -16.39 3.35
C ASP A 33 -0.52 -16.02 2.13
N PRO A 34 -0.87 -16.98 1.25
CA PRO A 34 -1.72 -16.73 0.09
C PRO A 34 -3.12 -16.19 0.44
N GLY A 35 -3.68 -16.58 1.59
CA GLY A 35 -4.99 -16.12 2.04
C GLY A 35 -4.99 -14.63 2.37
N ASN A 36 -3.98 -14.18 3.11
CA ASN A 36 -3.77 -12.79 3.48
C ASN A 36 -3.49 -11.93 2.24
N ILE A 37 -2.59 -12.36 1.34
CA ILE A 37 -2.30 -11.61 0.12
C ILE A 37 -3.53 -11.56 -0.80
N SER A 38 -4.32 -12.63 -0.88
CA SER A 38 -5.58 -12.62 -1.63
C SER A 38 -6.61 -11.63 -1.05
N LYS A 39 -6.74 -11.57 0.28
CA LYS A 39 -7.62 -10.60 0.94
C LYS A 39 -7.13 -9.17 0.72
N LEU A 40 -5.83 -8.93 0.85
CA LEU A 40 -5.19 -7.64 0.61
C LEU A 40 -5.41 -7.15 -0.83
N GLU A 41 -5.10 -7.97 -1.83
CA GLU A 41 -5.26 -7.60 -3.25
C GLU A 41 -6.70 -7.30 -3.66
N ARG A 42 -7.68 -7.81 -2.92
CA ARG A 42 -9.11 -7.57 -3.13
C ARG A 42 -9.66 -6.43 -2.25
N GLY A 43 -8.84 -5.82 -1.40
CA GLY A 43 -9.27 -4.79 -0.46
C GLY A 43 -10.15 -5.30 0.68
N LEU A 44 -10.16 -6.61 0.95
CA LEU A 44 -10.86 -7.20 2.10
C LEU A 44 -10.03 -7.12 3.39
N MET A 45 -8.75 -6.82 3.27
CA MET A 45 -7.84 -6.58 4.37
C MET A 45 -7.19 -5.21 4.14
N PRO A 46 -7.16 -4.34 5.16
CA PRO A 46 -6.50 -3.04 5.02
C PRO A 46 -4.98 -3.22 4.82
N PRO A 47 -4.30 -2.20 4.28
CA PRO A 47 -2.83 -2.18 4.24
C PRO A 47 -2.24 -2.36 5.64
N PRO A 48 -1.07 -3.01 5.76
CA PRO A 48 -0.39 -3.08 7.06
C PRO A 48 -0.01 -1.65 7.51
N GLN A 49 -0.14 -1.41 8.82
CA GLN A 49 0.06 -0.07 9.40
C GLN A 49 1.51 0.22 9.82
N GLY A 50 2.33 -0.82 9.98
CA GLY A 50 3.75 -0.68 10.34
C GLY A 50 4.63 -0.45 9.13
N SER A 51 5.53 0.53 9.22
CA SER A 51 6.55 0.81 8.20
C SER A 51 7.32 -0.45 7.80
N ASP A 52 7.69 -1.27 8.78
CA ASP A 52 8.52 -2.47 8.55
C ASP A 52 7.84 -3.47 7.62
N LYS A 53 6.53 -3.68 7.79
CA LYS A 53 5.77 -4.62 6.96
C LYS A 53 5.50 -4.05 5.57
N LEU A 54 5.33 -2.73 5.46
CA LEU A 54 5.23 -2.06 4.16
C LEU A 54 6.57 -2.12 3.40
N GLU A 55 7.69 -1.90 4.08
CA GLU A 55 9.03 -2.04 3.49
C GLU A 55 9.28 -3.50 3.05
N GLU A 56 8.89 -4.49 3.86
CA GLU A 56 8.95 -5.91 3.49
C GLU A 56 8.17 -6.19 2.21
N TYR A 57 6.93 -5.70 2.11
CA TYR A 57 6.10 -5.86 0.92
C TYR A 57 6.66 -5.16 -0.31
N ALA A 58 7.17 -3.93 -0.15
CA ALA A 58 7.85 -3.22 -1.22
C ALA A 58 9.08 -4.00 -1.71
N GLY A 59 9.84 -4.58 -0.78
CA GLY A 59 10.95 -5.50 -1.09
C GLY A 59 10.50 -6.72 -1.88
N CYS A 60 9.44 -7.41 -1.44
CA CYS A 60 8.86 -8.56 -2.16
C CYS A 60 8.41 -8.20 -3.59
N LEU A 61 7.91 -6.97 -3.77
CA LEU A 61 7.44 -6.43 -5.04
C LEU A 61 8.55 -5.83 -5.92
N HIS A 62 9.80 -5.84 -5.45
CA HIS A 62 10.95 -5.18 -6.07
C HIS A 62 10.74 -3.67 -6.32
N ILE A 63 9.98 -3.00 -5.45
CA ILE A 63 9.81 -1.55 -5.49
C ILE A 63 11.04 -0.92 -4.82
N LYS A 64 11.82 -0.17 -5.61
CA LYS A 64 13.07 0.43 -5.11
C LYS A 64 12.77 1.66 -4.26
N LYS A 65 13.39 1.74 -3.08
CA LYS A 65 13.29 2.89 -2.18
C LYS A 65 13.66 4.20 -2.90
N GLY A 66 12.84 5.24 -2.68
CA GLY A 66 13.02 6.56 -3.26
C GLY A 66 12.54 6.72 -4.71
N THR A 67 11.84 5.74 -5.27
CA THR A 67 11.18 5.87 -6.59
C THR A 67 9.74 6.35 -6.45
N ASP A 68 9.15 6.86 -7.53
CA ASP A 68 7.73 7.26 -7.54
C ASP A 68 6.79 6.13 -7.11
N ASP A 69 7.09 4.90 -7.51
CA ASP A 69 6.34 3.72 -7.09
C ASP A 69 6.46 3.45 -5.59
N TRP A 70 7.61 3.75 -4.99
CA TRP A 70 7.81 3.65 -3.54
C TRP A 70 6.93 4.64 -2.82
N TYR A 71 7.03 5.93 -3.14
CA TYR A 71 6.22 6.96 -2.49
C TYR A 71 4.73 6.69 -2.67
N LYS A 72 4.32 6.34 -3.89
CA LYS A 72 2.93 5.96 -4.19
C LYS A 72 2.46 4.75 -3.38
N PHE A 73 3.29 3.73 -3.21
CA PHE A 73 2.94 2.55 -2.41
C PHE A 73 2.63 2.91 -0.96
N PHE A 74 3.47 3.77 -0.35
CA PHE A 74 3.30 4.23 1.02
C PHE A 74 2.13 5.19 1.18
N ASP A 75 1.99 6.18 0.28
CA ASP A 75 0.87 7.12 0.29
C ASP A 75 -0.48 6.40 0.24
N MET A 76 -0.59 5.41 -0.66
CA MET A 76 -1.81 4.61 -0.77
C MET A 76 -2.09 3.80 0.49
N ALA A 77 -1.06 3.25 1.14
CA ALA A 77 -1.20 2.54 2.40
C ALA A 77 -1.70 3.47 3.53
N HIS A 78 -1.15 4.68 3.62
CA HIS A 78 -1.56 5.69 4.61
C HIS A 78 -2.99 6.17 4.39
N ILE A 79 -3.33 6.54 3.15
CA ILE A 79 -4.67 7.00 2.78
C ILE A 79 -5.74 5.93 3.10
N GLU A 80 -5.51 4.67 2.72
CA GLU A 80 -6.50 3.60 2.95
C GLU A 80 -6.55 3.10 4.40
N SER A 81 -5.46 3.21 5.15
CA SER A 81 -5.48 2.93 6.59
C SER A 81 -6.10 4.07 7.42
N GLY A 82 -6.47 5.18 6.78
CA GLY A 82 -7.01 6.37 7.45
C GLY A 82 -5.97 7.09 8.31
N ARG A 83 -4.67 6.85 8.08
CA ARG A 83 -3.58 7.50 8.80
C ARG A 83 -3.07 8.69 7.99
N ILE A 84 -2.84 9.79 8.70
CA ILE A 84 -2.15 10.95 8.14
C ILE A 84 -0.65 10.62 8.13
N PRO A 85 0.05 10.73 6.98
CA PRO A 85 1.50 10.62 6.91
C PRO A 85 2.17 11.50 7.97
N GLU A 86 3.19 10.97 8.64
CA GLU A 86 3.83 11.67 9.76
C GLU A 86 4.49 12.98 9.34
N GLU A 87 4.96 13.06 8.09
CA GLU A 87 5.44 14.29 7.45
C GLU A 87 4.36 15.38 7.37
N LEU A 88 3.10 15.01 7.15
CA LEU A 88 1.95 15.93 7.15
C LEU A 88 1.49 16.28 8.58
N LEU A 89 1.80 15.44 9.58
CA LEU A 89 1.59 15.78 10.99
C LEU A 89 2.65 16.76 11.51
N GLN A 90 3.86 16.73 10.95
CA GLN A 90 4.94 17.66 11.29
C GLN A 90 4.77 19.05 10.65
N ASP A 91 3.96 19.16 9.60
CA ASP A 91 3.56 20.44 9.03
C ASP A 91 2.38 21.03 9.82
N GLU A 92 2.68 21.91 10.78
CA GLU A 92 1.71 22.57 11.65
C GLU A 92 0.59 23.30 10.86
N ALA A 93 0.90 23.83 9.67
CA ALA A 93 -0.06 24.55 8.85
C ALA A 93 -1.07 23.62 8.16
N VAL A 94 -0.65 22.39 7.85
CA VAL A 94 -1.50 21.34 7.30
C VAL A 94 -2.29 20.64 8.42
N ALA A 95 -1.65 20.34 9.54
CA ALA A 95 -2.28 19.71 10.71
C ALA A 95 -3.48 20.53 11.23
N ALA A 96 -3.36 21.86 11.25
CA ALA A 96 -4.42 22.77 11.66
C ALA A 96 -5.68 22.75 10.75
N LYS A 97 -5.58 22.24 9.51
CA LYS A 97 -6.68 22.22 8.52
C LYS A 97 -7.37 20.86 8.38
N LEU A 98 -6.82 19.81 8.99
CA LEU A 98 -7.39 18.46 8.99
C LEU A 98 -8.79 18.29 9.62
N PRO A 99 -9.26 19.12 10.58
CA PRO A 99 -10.54 18.88 11.28
C PRO A 99 -11.80 18.91 10.40
N ILE A 100 -11.71 19.26 9.11
CA ILE A 100 -12.87 19.48 8.25
C ILE A 100 -13.16 18.28 7.32
N LEU A 101 -12.19 17.41 7.03
CA LEU A 101 -12.35 16.34 6.03
C LEU A 101 -12.79 14.98 6.59
N PHE A 102 -12.78 14.80 7.91
CA PHE A 102 -12.99 13.50 8.58
C PHE A 102 -14.08 13.51 9.67
N ARG A 103 -15.00 14.48 9.63
CA ARG A 103 -16.23 14.40 10.44
C ARG A 103 -17.18 13.32 9.90
#